data_AF-A0A854X1A0-F1
#
_entry.id   AF-A0A854X1A0-F1
#
_cell.length_a   1.000
_cell.length_b   1.000
_cell.length_c   1.000
_cell.angle_alpha   90.00
_cell.angle_beta   90.00
_cell.angle_gamma   90.00
#
_symmetry.space_group_name_H-M   'P 1'
#
loop_
_entity.id
_entity.type
_entity.pdbx_description
1 polymer ?
#
loop_
_entity_poly.entity_id
_entity_poly.type
_entity_poly.pdbx_seq_one_letter_code
_entity_poly.pdbx_strand_id
1 'polypeptide(L)'
;MSDITFPDAKNGIINCSSNPMDGVRVKVTLLPGTPIGAVLKLNWQGYTDRAGEQPIPGTETSLKHAITSEDISEGVVITVGDWSTHIKPIKDGSARATYAINGGEVGDALVQVRLLNAAGQSCDEV
;
A
#
# COMPACT_ATOMS: atom_id res chain seq x y z
N MET A 1 7.81 -16.54 -0.66
CA MET A 1 6.68 -15.66 -1.01
C MET A 1 6.94 -14.34 -0.33
N SER A 2 6.79 -13.23 -1.04
CA SER A 2 6.92 -11.90 -0.46
C SER A 2 5.65 -11.55 0.32
N ASP A 3 5.83 -11.18 1.59
CA ASP A 3 4.78 -11.03 2.59
C ASP A 3 4.29 -9.58 2.70
N ILE A 4 3.80 -9.01 1.61
CA ILE A 4 3.07 -7.73 1.70
C ILE A 4 1.62 -8.01 2.08
N THR A 5 1.14 -7.33 3.11
CA THR A 5 -0.27 -7.36 3.52
C THR A 5 -0.81 -5.95 3.73
N PHE A 6 -2.13 -5.82 3.67
CA PHE A 6 -2.86 -4.56 3.88
C PHE A 6 -3.73 -4.72 5.13
N PRO A 7 -3.23 -4.40 6.34
CA PRO A 7 -3.89 -4.72 7.61
C PRO A 7 -5.30 -4.14 7.76
N ASP A 8 -5.55 -3.00 7.11
CA ASP A 8 -6.85 -2.30 7.19
C ASP A 8 -7.85 -2.74 6.12
N ALA A 9 -7.41 -3.53 5.13
CA ALA A 9 -8.28 -4.05 4.10
C ALA A 9 -9.36 -4.94 4.70
N LYS A 10 -10.63 -4.68 4.35
CA LYS A 10 -11.77 -5.48 4.77
C LYS A 10 -12.09 -6.47 3.67
N ASN A 11 -11.92 -7.76 3.95
CA ASN A 11 -12.09 -8.84 2.97
C ASN A 11 -11.23 -8.65 1.69
N GLY A 12 -9.99 -8.15 1.87
CA GLY A 12 -9.06 -7.91 0.75
C GLY A 12 -9.35 -6.63 -0.05
N ILE A 13 -10.23 -5.76 0.44
CA ILE A 13 -10.62 -4.51 -0.21
C ILE A 13 -10.34 -3.33 0.72
N ILE A 14 -9.68 -2.30 0.21
CA ILE A 14 -9.63 -0.97 0.85
C ILE A 14 -10.92 -0.22 0.50
N ASN A 15 -11.72 0.07 1.52
CA ASN A 15 -12.95 0.84 1.39
C ASN A 15 -13.06 1.88 2.50
N CYS A 16 -14.16 2.62 2.60
CA CYS A 16 -14.30 3.67 3.61
C CYS A 16 -14.24 3.13 5.07
N SER A 17 -14.55 1.85 5.31
CA SER A 17 -14.38 1.20 6.62
C SER A 17 -12.93 0.77 6.92
N SER A 18 -12.01 0.97 5.97
CA SER A 18 -10.56 0.81 6.15
C SER A 18 -9.88 2.10 6.60
N ASN A 19 -10.61 3.20 6.82
CA ASN A 19 -10.10 4.54 7.14
C ASN A 19 -9.00 5.05 6.17
N PRO A 20 -9.22 4.99 4.85
CA PRO A 20 -8.19 5.31 3.85
C PRO A 20 -7.80 6.78 3.81
N MET A 21 -8.56 7.66 4.49
CA MET A 21 -8.26 9.09 4.62
C MET A 21 -7.00 9.34 5.46
N ASP A 22 -6.66 8.42 6.36
CA ASP A 22 -5.45 8.49 7.19
C ASP A 22 -4.21 7.89 6.47
N GLY A 23 -4.36 7.53 5.20
CA GLY A 23 -3.40 6.76 4.42
C GLY A 23 -3.68 5.25 4.45
N VAL A 24 -2.99 4.50 3.59
CA VAL A 24 -3.11 3.03 3.54
C VAL A 24 -1.92 2.40 4.24
N ARG A 25 -2.16 1.65 5.33
CA ARG A 25 -1.09 0.88 5.96
C ARG A 25 -0.72 -0.34 5.12
N VAL A 26 0.56 -0.45 4.81
CA VAL A 26 1.16 -1.60 4.13
C VAL A 26 2.15 -2.23 5.09
N LYS A 27 1.97 -3.53 5.34
CA LYS A 27 2.85 -4.31 6.19
C LYS A 27 3.72 -5.22 5.33
N VAL A 28 5.02 -5.19 5.55
CA VAL A 28 6.00 -6.08 4.91
C VAL A 28 6.62 -6.97 5.97
N THR A 29 6.39 -8.28 5.91
CA THR A 29 7.12 -9.22 6.76
C THR A 29 8.51 -9.45 6.16
N LEU A 30 9.54 -9.33 7.01
CA LEU A 30 10.93 -9.50 6.59
C LEU A 30 11.35 -10.95 6.73
N LEU A 31 12.23 -11.40 5.83
CA LEU A 31 12.81 -12.74 5.92
C LEU A 31 13.84 -12.80 7.06
N PRO A 32 13.97 -13.95 7.75
CA PRO A 32 15.05 -14.18 8.70
C PRO A 32 16.41 -13.89 8.05
N GLY A 33 17.28 -13.14 8.75
CA GLY A 33 18.59 -12.74 8.24
C GLY A 33 18.61 -11.47 7.39
N THR A 34 17.47 -10.78 7.24
CA THR A 34 17.46 -9.43 6.67
C THR A 34 18.39 -8.50 7.49
N PRO A 35 19.35 -7.80 6.88
CA PRO A 35 20.31 -6.99 7.63
C PRO A 35 19.65 -5.79 8.32
N ILE A 36 19.90 -5.64 9.62
CA ILE A 36 19.54 -4.43 10.36
C ILE A 36 20.31 -3.24 9.77
N GLY A 37 19.62 -2.10 9.63
CA GLY A 37 20.13 -0.90 8.98
C GLY A 37 20.03 -0.90 7.45
N ALA A 38 19.64 -2.02 6.83
CA ALA A 38 19.29 -2.02 5.42
C ALA A 38 18.08 -1.11 5.16
N VAL A 39 18.02 -0.55 3.95
CA VAL A 39 16.93 0.35 3.57
C VAL A 39 15.89 -0.43 2.79
N LEU A 40 14.70 -0.53 3.36
CA LEU A 40 13.49 -0.94 2.64
C LEU A 40 12.93 0.28 1.91
N LYS A 41 12.72 0.15 0.61
CA LYS A 41 11.98 1.12 -0.20
C LYS A 41 10.65 0.50 -0.60
N LEU A 42 9.55 1.09 -0.13
CA LEU A 42 8.18 0.74 -0.54
C LEU A 42 7.75 1.70 -1.66
N ASN A 43 7.27 1.18 -2.79
CA ASN A 43 6.60 1.97 -3.80
C ASN A 43 5.12 1.61 -3.84
N TRP A 44 4.30 2.60 -4.18
CA TRP A 44 2.86 2.51 -4.35
C TRP A 44 2.46 3.05 -5.71
N GLN A 45 1.46 2.43 -6.33
CA GLN A 45 0.82 2.90 -7.56
C GLN A 45 -0.67 2.56 -7.52
N GLY A 46 -1.51 3.55 -7.81
CA GLY A 46 -2.96 3.35 -8.03
C GLY A 46 -3.27 3.03 -9.49
N TYR A 47 -4.34 2.28 -9.72
CA TYR A 47 -4.80 1.81 -11.04
C TYR A 47 -6.31 1.99 -11.19
N THR A 48 -6.77 2.33 -12.39
CA THR A 48 -8.20 2.47 -12.70
C THR A 48 -8.92 1.12 -12.81
N ASP A 49 -8.18 0.04 -13.03
CA ASP A 49 -8.71 -1.30 -13.16
C ASP A 49 -8.33 -2.20 -11.98
N ARG A 50 -8.96 -3.36 -11.90
CA ARG A 50 -8.77 -4.32 -10.80
C ARG A 50 -7.57 -5.26 -10.99
N ALA A 51 -7.06 -5.39 -12.21
CA ALA A 51 -5.90 -6.23 -12.54
C ALA A 51 -4.56 -5.50 -12.30
N GLY A 52 -4.60 -4.17 -12.19
CA GLY A 52 -3.43 -3.34 -11.95
C GLY A 52 -2.61 -3.14 -13.23
N GLU A 53 -3.28 -2.86 -14.35
CA GLU A 53 -2.69 -2.73 -15.68
C GLU A 53 -2.74 -1.28 -16.22
N GLN A 54 -3.69 -0.47 -15.76
CA GLN A 54 -3.94 0.91 -16.16
C GLN A 54 -3.58 1.87 -15.02
N PRO A 55 -2.31 2.27 -14.89
CA PRO A 55 -1.87 3.13 -13.80
C PRO A 55 -2.52 4.51 -13.90
N ILE A 56 -2.83 5.10 -12.74
CA ILE A 56 -3.30 6.47 -12.61
C ILE A 56 -2.09 7.37 -12.36
N PRO A 57 -1.70 8.24 -13.32
CA PRO A 57 -0.57 9.14 -13.14
C PRO A 57 -0.75 10.08 -11.94
N GLY A 58 0.30 10.29 -11.16
CA GLY A 58 0.30 11.13 -9.98
C GLY A 58 -0.17 10.42 -8.70
N THR A 59 -0.60 9.16 -8.78
CA THR A 59 -0.89 8.36 -7.58
C THR A 59 0.34 7.64 -7.04
N GLU A 60 1.43 7.59 -7.80
CA GLU A 60 2.66 6.93 -7.41
C GLU A 60 3.37 7.66 -6.27
N THR A 61 3.90 6.89 -5.33
CA THR A 61 4.77 7.42 -4.28
C THR A 61 5.76 6.38 -3.80
N SER A 62 6.83 6.81 -3.13
CA SER A 62 7.78 5.90 -2.53
C SER A 62 8.26 6.38 -1.16
N LEU A 63 8.37 5.45 -0.24
CA LEU A 63 8.74 5.68 1.15
C LEU A 63 9.94 4.78 1.48
N LYS A 64 10.85 5.30 2.31
CA LYS A 64 12.04 4.56 2.76
C LYS A 64 11.95 4.34 4.26
N HIS A 65 12.30 3.13 4.69
CA HIS A 65 12.38 2.75 6.10
C HIS A 65 13.71 2.05 6.36
N ALA A 66 14.42 2.46 7.41
CA ALA A 66 15.63 1.77 7.86
C ALA A 66 15.22 0.61 8.76
N ILE A 67 15.59 -0.60 8.38
CA ILE A 67 15.18 -1.83 9.07
C ILE A 67 15.81 -1.87 10.46
N THR A 68 14.98 -2.03 11.48
CA THR A 68 15.38 -2.18 12.89
C THR A 68 15.34 -3.64 13.32
N SER A 69 15.79 -3.94 14.54
CA SER A 69 15.66 -5.29 15.10
C SER A 69 14.20 -5.69 15.37
N GLU A 70 13.34 -4.73 15.72
CA GLU A 70 11.91 -4.96 15.99
C GLU A 70 11.16 -5.32 14.71
N ASP A 71 11.51 -4.68 13.60
CA ASP A 71 10.94 -4.98 12.28
C ASP A 71 11.17 -6.44 11.84
N ILE A 72 12.24 -7.09 12.32
CA ILE A 72 12.52 -8.49 12.01
C ILE A 72 11.47 -9.42 12.64
N SER A 73 11.01 -9.11 13.85
CA SER A 73 10.00 -9.92 14.55
C SER A 73 8.58 -9.52 14.18
N GLU A 74 8.32 -8.22 14.01
CA GLU A 74 6.95 -7.70 13.87
C GLU A 74 6.56 -7.43 12.42
N GLY A 75 7.53 -7.26 11.53
CA GLY A 75 7.35 -6.73 10.18
C GLY A 75 7.32 -5.20 10.16
N VAL A 76 7.66 -4.63 9.02
CA VAL A 76 7.67 -3.18 8.80
C VAL A 76 6.25 -2.73 8.43
N VAL A 77 5.71 -1.72 9.13
CA VAL A 77 4.42 -1.09 8.76
C VAL A 77 4.66 0.34 8.29
N ILE A 78 4.28 0.62 7.05
CA ILE A 78 4.40 1.95 6.44
C ILE A 78 3.00 2.44 6.06
N THR A 79 2.65 3.65 6.48
CA THR A 79 1.44 4.34 6.03
C THR A 79 1.73 5.04 4.72
N VAL A 80 1.07 4.61 3.65
CA VAL A 80 1.23 5.12 2.31
C VAL A 80 0.26 6.26 2.05
N GLY A 81 0.85 7.38 1.59
CA GLY A 81 0.21 8.36 0.73
C GLY A 81 -0.77 9.33 1.41
N ASP A 82 -0.74 10.57 0.94
CA ASP A 82 -1.85 11.52 1.10
C ASP A 82 -3.15 11.00 0.45
N TRP A 83 -4.26 11.17 1.17
CA TRP A 83 -5.61 10.80 0.71
C TRP A 83 -5.96 11.40 -0.65
N SER A 84 -5.72 12.70 -0.83
CA SER A 84 -6.21 13.44 -2.00
C SER A 84 -5.44 13.08 -3.27
N THR A 85 -4.15 12.77 -3.16
CA THR A 85 -3.30 12.53 -4.33
C THR A 85 -3.07 11.05 -4.65
N HIS A 86 -2.83 10.20 -3.65
CA HIS A 86 -2.38 8.82 -3.91
C HIS A 86 -3.48 7.77 -3.78
N ILE A 87 -4.60 8.11 -3.14
CA ILE A 87 -5.64 7.15 -2.75
C ILE A 87 -7.00 7.51 -3.37
N LYS A 88 -7.56 8.69 -3.07
CA LYS A 88 -8.85 9.16 -3.57
C LYS A 88 -9.02 9.03 -5.09
N PRO A 89 -7.99 9.33 -5.94
CA PRO A 89 -8.13 9.22 -7.38
C PRO A 89 -8.42 7.80 -7.89
N ILE A 90 -8.11 6.76 -7.10
CA ILE A 90 -8.33 5.35 -7.48
C ILE A 90 -9.81 5.03 -7.60
N LYS A 91 -10.65 5.60 -6.74
CA LYS A 91 -12.12 5.42 -6.76
C LYS A 91 -12.52 3.93 -6.66
N ASP A 92 -12.80 3.25 -7.78
CA ASP A 92 -13.03 1.80 -7.87
C ASP A 92 -12.01 1.21 -8.84
N GLY A 93 -11.04 0.47 -8.29
CA GLY A 93 -9.86 0.00 -9.02
C GLY A 93 -8.97 -0.84 -8.13
N SER A 94 -7.67 -0.69 -8.27
CA SER A 94 -6.69 -1.40 -7.44
C SER A 94 -5.46 -0.54 -7.14
N ALA A 95 -4.65 -1.00 -6.18
CA ALA A 95 -3.36 -0.42 -5.88
C ALA A 95 -2.30 -1.51 -5.72
N ARG A 96 -1.11 -1.27 -6.24
CA ARG A 96 0.04 -2.17 -6.09
C ARG A 96 1.06 -1.56 -5.15
N ALA A 97 1.45 -2.35 -4.16
CA ALA A 97 2.62 -2.09 -3.33
C ALA A 97 3.77 -2.97 -3.83
N THR A 98 4.95 -2.40 -3.99
CA THR A 98 6.20 -3.13 -4.29
C THR A 98 7.24 -2.75 -3.25
N TYR A 99 8.12 -3.66 -2.84
CA TYR A 99 9.25 -3.29 -2.00
C TYR A 99 10.57 -3.88 -2.50
N ALA A 100 11.63 -3.11 -2.23
CA ALA A 100 13.00 -3.50 -2.47
C ALA A 100 13.83 -3.29 -1.20
N ILE A 101 14.79 -4.18 -0.94
CA ILE A 101 15.76 -4.03 0.15
C ILE A 101 17.14 -3.86 -0.48
N ASN A 102 17.82 -2.76 -0.15
CA ASN A 102 19.13 -2.39 -0.73
C ASN A 102 19.14 -2.38 -2.27
N GLY A 103 18.00 -2.11 -2.91
CA GLY A 103 17.86 -2.01 -4.37
C GLY A 103 17.56 -3.32 -5.10
N GLY A 104 17.56 -4.47 -4.41
CA GLY A 104 16.98 -5.70 -4.95
C GLY A 104 15.47 -5.70 -4.74
N GLU A 105 14.69 -5.74 -5.82
CA GLU A 105 13.24 -5.92 -5.73
C GLU A 105 12.94 -7.29 -5.11
N VAL A 106 12.13 -7.31 -4.05
CA VAL A 106 11.87 -8.51 -3.26
C VAL A 106 10.46 -9.01 -3.48
N GLY A 107 9.49 -8.11 -3.66
CA GLY A 107 8.12 -8.53 -3.83
C GLY A 107 7.10 -7.44 -4.04
N ASP A 108 5.90 -7.88 -4.37
CA ASP A 108 4.75 -7.04 -4.64
C ASP A 108 3.44 -7.66 -4.15
N ALA A 109 2.42 -6.82 -3.99
CA ALA A 109 1.05 -7.24 -3.78
C ALA A 109 0.06 -6.22 -4.34
N LEU A 110 -1.07 -6.72 -4.83
CA LEU A 110 -2.18 -5.93 -5.34
C LEU A 110 -3.35 -5.98 -4.35
N VAL A 111 -3.96 -4.83 -4.08
CA VAL A 111 -5.18 -4.71 -3.27
C VAL A 111 -6.29 -4.05 -4.07
N GLN A 112 -7.52 -4.53 -3.90
CA GLN A 112 -8.69 -3.92 -4.50
C GLN A 112 -9.07 -2.66 -3.73
N VAL A 113 -9.53 -1.63 -4.43
CA VAL A 113 -9.90 -0.34 -3.85
C VAL A 113 -11.32 0.00 -4.27
N ARG A 114 -12.19 0.32 -3.31
CA ARG A 114 -13.56 0.77 -3.55
C ARG A 114 -13.93 1.89 -2.57
N LEU A 115 -13.73 3.11 -3.01
CA LEU A 115 -13.88 4.34 -2.22
C LEU A 115 -15.20 5.07 -2.50
N LEU A 116 -15.97 4.62 -3.49
CA LEU A 116 -17.25 5.23 -3.84
C LEU A 116 -18.42 4.46 -3.24
N ASN A 117 -19.40 5.20 -2.71
CA ASN A 117 -20.69 4.65 -2.30
C ASN A 117 -21.63 4.45 -3.51
N ALA A 118 -22.84 3.95 -3.28
CA ALA A 118 -23.84 3.73 -4.34
C ALA A 118 -24.30 5.03 -5.05
N ALA A 119 -24.12 6.19 -4.41
CA ALA A 119 -24.41 7.51 -4.97
C ALA A 119 -23.20 8.13 -5.71
N GLY A 120 -22.05 7.46 -5.73
CA GLY A 120 -20.83 7.95 -6.36
C GLY A 120 -20.00 8.93 -5.52
N GLN A 121 -20.32 9.09 -4.23
CA GLN A 121 -19.59 9.95 -3.30
C GLN A 121 -18.38 9.20 -2.72
N SER A 122 -17.27 9.91 -2.51
CA SER A 122 -16.08 9.34 -1.87
C SER A 122 -16.16 9.31 -0.33
N CYS A 123 -15.22 8.62 0.31
CA CYS A 123 -15.23 8.40 1.76
C CYS A 123 -15.20 9.67 2.65
N ASP A 124 -14.77 10.80 2.09
CA ASP A 124 -14.74 12.12 2.73
C ASP A 124 -16.00 12.95 2.48
N GLU A 125 -16.94 12.44 1.68
CA GLU A 125 -18.18 13.10 1.27
C GLU A 125 -19.43 12.42 1.85
N VAL A 126 -19.24 11.41 2.71
CA VAL A 126 -20.30 10.58 3.33
C VAL A 126 -20.47 10.83 4.83
#